data_AF-M6V2M0-F1
#
_entry.id   AF-M6V2M0-F1
#
_cell.length_a   1.000
_cell.length_b   1.000
_cell.length_c   1.000
_cell.angle_alpha   90.00
_cell.angle_beta   90.00
_cell.angle_gamma   90.00
#
_symmetry.space_group_name_H-M   'P 1'
#
loop_
_entity.id
_entity.type
_entity.pdbx_description
1 polymer ?
#
loop_
_entity_poly.entity_id
_entity_poly.type
_entity_poly.pdbx_seq_one_letter_code
_entity_poly.pdbx_strand_id
1 'polypeptide(L)'
;MKKKIIYLLTFACIFFSCANYEEAYLKQLKLLENGIIDYELKRTEAVNLPDTTLKKKIQNFYTTIRDSENTVESCRATEPINLKKASAEDRAYWSKTFAFRCIQEIRTIERDNDFKVKYVDKQVELLYNIQFEKKTVSLYLRFASYFDPNREYQEDPLEYKYDSEQADLAADQHFQKLVAYLKN
;
A
#
# COMPACT_ATOMS: atom_id res chain seq x y z
N MET A 1 -20.83 -7.77 27.47
CA MET A 1 -21.43 -6.94 26.40
C MET A 1 -22.02 -7.73 25.23
N LYS A 2 -21.44 -8.85 24.79
CA LYS A 2 -21.95 -9.67 23.66
C LYS A 2 -23.42 -10.16 23.79
N LYS A 3 -23.93 -10.38 25.01
CA LYS A 3 -25.29 -10.92 25.24
C LYS A 3 -26.45 -9.91 25.09
N LYS A 4 -26.20 -8.59 25.20
CA LYS A 4 -27.25 -7.57 25.08
C LYS A 4 -27.57 -7.18 23.62
N ILE A 5 -26.63 -7.40 22.70
CA ILE A 5 -26.78 -7.06 21.27
C ILE A 5 -27.68 -8.09 20.55
N ILE A 6 -27.63 -9.37 20.96
CA ILE A 6 -28.46 -10.43 20.38
C ILE A 6 -29.97 -10.18 20.64
N TYR A 7 -30.32 -9.60 21.79
CA TYR A 7 -31.72 -9.32 22.14
C TYR A 7 -32.36 -8.18 21.34
N LEU A 8 -31.57 -7.23 20.84
CA LEU A 8 -32.05 -6.14 19.98
C LEU A 8 -32.35 -6.61 18.55
N LEU A 9 -31.65 -7.65 18.09
CA LEU A 9 -31.88 -8.26 16.77
C LEU A 9 -33.13 -9.16 16.75
N THR A 10 -33.48 -9.80 17.87
CA THR A 10 -34.63 -10.72 17.91
C THR A 10 -36.00 -10.05 17.90
N PHE A 11 -36.11 -8.77 18.29
CA PHE A 11 -37.42 -8.09 18.39
C PHE A 11 -37.82 -7.30 17.14
N ALA A 12 -36.90 -7.10 16.18
CA ALA A 12 -37.17 -6.31 14.97
C ALA A 12 -37.48 -7.15 13.71
N CYS A 13 -37.38 -8.48 13.77
CA CYS A 13 -37.46 -9.36 12.60
C CYS A 13 -38.86 -9.92 12.31
N ILE A 14 -39.88 -9.07 12.18
CA ILE A 14 -41.21 -9.53 11.72
C ILE A 14 -41.50 -9.15 10.25
N PHE A 15 -40.75 -8.24 9.60
CA PHE A 15 -41.08 -7.85 8.21
C PHE A 15 -39.84 -7.57 7.36
N PHE A 16 -39.47 -8.49 6.45
CA PHE A 16 -38.66 -8.37 5.21
C PHE A 16 -37.35 -7.56 5.18
N SER A 17 -36.96 -6.85 6.24
CA SER A 17 -35.81 -5.96 6.28
C SER A 17 -34.58 -6.59 6.94
N CYS A 18 -34.75 -7.60 7.79
CA CYS A 18 -33.64 -8.24 8.51
C CYS A 18 -32.60 -8.91 7.61
N ALA A 19 -33.00 -9.51 6.48
CA ALA A 19 -32.04 -10.15 5.57
C ALA A 19 -31.06 -9.13 4.94
N ASN A 20 -31.54 -7.94 4.60
CA ASN A 20 -30.71 -6.86 4.04
C ASN A 20 -29.76 -6.28 5.11
N TYR A 21 -30.23 -6.17 6.36
CA TYR A 21 -29.39 -5.72 7.47
C TYR A 21 -28.34 -6.75 7.87
N GLU A 22 -28.68 -8.05 7.86
CA GLU A 22 -27.74 -9.13 8.13
C GLU A 22 -26.66 -9.22 7.05
N GLU A 23 -27.02 -9.10 5.78
CA GLU A 23 -26.04 -9.09 4.68
C GLU A 23 -25.14 -7.86 4.73
N ALA A 24 -25.69 -6.68 5.01
CA ALA A 24 -24.91 -5.45 5.19
C ALA A 24 -23.95 -5.56 6.39
N TYR A 25 -24.41 -6.14 7.50
CA TYR A 25 -23.62 -6.39 8.70
C TYR A 25 -22.48 -7.37 8.45
N LEU A 26 -22.75 -8.49 7.75
CA LEU A 26 -21.72 -9.47 7.39
C LEU A 26 -20.69 -8.91 6.42
N LYS A 27 -21.12 -8.08 5.45
CA LYS A 27 -20.20 -7.32 4.58
C LYS A 27 -19.31 -6.38 5.39
N GLN A 28 -19.87 -5.66 6.36
CA GLN A 28 -19.08 -4.76 7.22
C GLN A 28 -18.11 -5.53 8.12
N LEU A 29 -18.51 -6.67 8.70
CA LEU A 29 -17.60 -7.51 9.51
C LEU A 29 -16.39 -7.96 8.71
N LYS A 30 -16.57 -8.38 7.44
CA LYS A 30 -15.46 -8.73 6.55
C LYS A 30 -14.54 -7.55 6.25
N LEU A 31 -15.12 -6.36 6.09
CA LEU A 31 -14.36 -5.14 5.78
C LEU A 31 -13.60 -4.59 7.00
N LEU A 32 -14.09 -4.88 8.20
CA LEU A 32 -13.43 -4.55 9.47
C LEU A 32 -12.53 -5.68 9.99
N GLU A 33 -12.29 -6.74 9.19
CA GLU A 33 -11.26 -7.72 9.50
C GLU A 33 -9.91 -7.02 9.58
N ASN A 34 -9.18 -7.28 10.66
CA ASN A 34 -7.81 -6.79 10.76
C ASN A 34 -6.97 -7.42 9.66
N GLY A 35 -6.18 -6.59 9.00
CA GLY A 35 -5.24 -7.00 7.96
C GLY A 35 -3.82 -6.71 8.36
N ILE A 36 -2.89 -7.37 7.67
CA ILE A 36 -1.48 -6.97 7.65
C ILE A 36 -1.04 -6.93 6.20
N ILE A 37 -0.13 -6.02 5.89
CA ILE A 37 0.57 -6.03 4.60
C ILE A 37 1.41 -7.31 4.53
N ASP A 38 1.29 -8.03 3.42
CA ASP A 38 2.15 -9.17 3.14
C ASP A 38 3.52 -8.66 2.65
N TYR A 39 4.46 -8.52 3.58
CA TYR A 39 5.81 -8.04 3.30
C TYR A 39 6.68 -9.02 2.48
N GLU A 40 6.20 -10.25 2.29
CA GLU A 40 6.84 -11.27 1.47
C GLU A 40 6.33 -11.25 0.03
N LEU A 41 5.21 -10.58 -0.24
CA LEU A 41 4.62 -10.47 -1.57
C LEU A 41 5.56 -9.73 -2.53
N LYS A 42 6.19 -10.52 -3.39
CA LYS A 42 7.12 -10.06 -4.43
C LYS A 42 6.43 -9.99 -5.79
N ARG A 43 6.31 -8.79 -6.35
CA ARG A 43 5.91 -8.59 -7.76
C ARG A 43 7.16 -8.54 -8.62
N THR A 44 7.21 -9.28 -9.72
CA THR A 44 8.41 -9.38 -10.58
C THR A 44 8.04 -9.30 -12.04
N GLU A 45 8.80 -8.49 -12.78
CA GLU A 45 8.61 -8.27 -14.21
C GLU A 45 9.94 -8.38 -14.96
N ALA A 46 9.88 -8.96 -16.15
CA ALA A 46 11.03 -9.03 -17.05
C ALA A 46 11.17 -7.70 -17.81
N VAL A 47 12.39 -7.17 -17.84
CA VAL A 47 12.75 -5.90 -18.48
C VAL A 47 14.06 -6.10 -19.25
N ASN A 48 14.01 -6.10 -20.59
CA ASN A 48 15.16 -6.45 -21.43
C ASN A 48 16.20 -5.31 -21.51
N LEU A 49 16.74 -4.89 -20.37
CA LEU A 49 17.74 -3.83 -20.24
C LEU A 49 18.90 -4.30 -19.35
N PRO A 50 20.15 -3.85 -19.62
CA PRO A 50 21.28 -4.07 -18.72
C PRO A 50 21.07 -3.40 -17.35
N ASP A 51 21.63 -4.00 -16.29
CA ASP A 51 21.49 -3.50 -14.90
C ASP A 51 21.91 -2.02 -14.74
N THR A 52 22.95 -1.57 -15.45
CA THR A 52 23.39 -0.17 -15.41
C THR A 52 22.37 0.79 -16.01
N THR A 53 21.66 0.37 -17.06
CA THR A 53 20.58 1.12 -17.70
C THR A 53 19.32 1.10 -16.85
N LEU A 54 18.96 -0.06 -16.27
CA LEU A 54 17.84 -0.20 -15.34
C LEU A 54 17.99 0.75 -14.17
N LYS A 55 19.17 0.75 -13.54
CA LYS A 55 19.47 1.62 -12.41
C LYS A 55 19.18 3.09 -12.72
N LYS A 56 19.71 3.59 -13.85
CA LYS A 56 19.50 4.98 -14.29
C LYS A 56 18.04 5.27 -14.65
N LYS A 57 17.38 4.39 -15.40
CA LYS A 57 15.98 4.59 -15.79
C LYS A 57 15.04 4.60 -14.58
N ILE A 58 15.24 3.70 -13.61
CA ILE A 58 14.48 3.69 -12.35
C ILE A 58 14.67 5.03 -11.64
N GLN A 59 15.91 5.46 -11.42
CA GLN A 59 16.17 6.76 -10.78
C GLN A 59 15.49 7.94 -11.50
N ASN A 60 15.54 7.96 -12.84
CA ASN A 60 14.90 9.00 -13.63
C ASN A 60 13.38 9.00 -13.48
N PHE A 61 12.73 7.84 -13.55
CA PHE A 61 11.28 7.70 -13.39
C PHE A 61 10.79 8.34 -12.08
N TYR A 62 11.45 8.02 -10.97
CA TYR A 62 11.10 8.56 -9.66
C TYR A 62 11.47 10.03 -9.48
N THR A 63 12.51 10.51 -10.18
CA THR A 63 12.85 11.94 -10.21
C THR A 63 11.76 12.73 -10.94
N THR A 64 11.25 12.22 -12.07
CA THR A 64 10.15 12.84 -12.82
C THR A 64 8.84 12.86 -12.02
N ILE A 65 8.54 11.80 -11.27
CA ILE A 65 7.36 11.78 -10.39
C ILE A 65 7.50 12.80 -9.26
N ARG A 66 8.69 12.92 -8.65
CA ARG A 66 8.93 13.91 -7.59
C ARG A 66 8.75 15.35 -8.08
N ASP A 67 9.26 15.64 -9.28
CA ASP A 67 9.30 17.00 -9.83
C ASP A 67 7.99 17.37 -10.57
N SER A 68 7.02 16.46 -10.62
CA SER A 68 5.68 16.69 -11.15
C SER A 68 4.86 17.53 -10.15
N GLU A 69 4.64 18.82 -10.47
CA GLU A 69 3.89 19.76 -9.62
C GLU A 69 2.38 19.43 -9.49
N ASN A 70 1.87 18.42 -10.20
CA ASN A 70 0.43 18.17 -10.37
C ASN A 70 -0.06 16.80 -9.88
N THR A 71 0.76 16.00 -9.19
CA THR A 71 0.36 14.63 -8.84
C THR A 71 -0.03 14.49 -7.37
N VAL A 72 -1.22 13.89 -7.17
CA VAL A 72 -1.67 13.27 -5.91
C VAL A 72 -0.66 12.22 -5.40
N GLU A 73 0.19 11.74 -6.30
CA GLU A 73 1.30 10.83 -6.07
C GLU A 73 2.62 11.60 -5.93
N SER A 74 3.24 11.53 -4.74
CA SER A 74 4.57 12.10 -4.48
C SER A 74 5.51 11.00 -4.02
N CYS A 75 6.51 10.69 -4.82
CA CYS A 75 7.52 9.68 -4.53
C CYS A 75 8.89 10.28 -4.25
N ARG A 76 9.57 9.79 -3.23
CA ARG A 76 10.94 10.18 -2.88
C ARG A 76 11.78 8.94 -2.64
N ALA A 77 12.98 8.93 -3.19
CA ALA A 77 13.98 7.95 -2.80
C ALA A 77 14.29 8.16 -1.32
N THR A 78 14.20 7.11 -0.51
CA THR A 78 14.70 7.16 0.86
C THR A 78 16.22 7.01 0.82
N GLU A 79 16.93 7.76 1.66
CA GLU A 79 18.39 7.63 1.69
C GLU A 79 18.81 6.18 1.94
N PRO A 80 19.81 5.66 1.22
CA PRO A 80 20.31 4.32 1.48
C PRO A 80 20.85 4.24 2.91
N ILE A 81 20.69 3.07 3.55
CA ILE A 81 21.41 2.72 4.79
C ILE A 81 22.88 3.12 4.62
N ASN A 82 23.50 3.71 5.65
CA ASN A 82 24.89 4.16 5.56
C ASN A 82 25.84 2.99 5.21
N LEU A 83 26.10 2.82 3.90
CA LEU A 83 26.79 1.66 3.34
C LEU A 83 28.26 1.58 3.77
N LYS A 84 28.84 2.68 4.27
CA LYS A 84 30.22 2.71 4.76
C LYS A 84 30.40 1.89 6.03
N LYS A 85 29.35 1.73 6.84
CA LYS A 85 29.35 0.92 8.08
C LYS A 85 28.56 -0.38 7.95
N ALA A 86 27.95 -0.64 6.80
CA ALA A 86 27.11 -1.80 6.56
C ALA A 86 27.94 -3.07 6.32
N SER A 87 27.32 -4.24 6.52
CA SER A 87 27.95 -5.53 6.22
C SER A 87 28.20 -5.69 4.71
N ALA A 88 29.00 -6.69 4.31
CA ALA A 88 29.18 -6.99 2.89
C ALA A 88 27.87 -7.42 2.21
N GLU A 89 27.02 -8.15 2.93
CA GLU A 89 25.72 -8.61 2.48
C GLU A 89 24.76 -7.43 2.27
N ASP A 90 24.70 -6.49 3.22
CA ASP A 90 23.90 -5.27 3.10
C ASP A 90 24.35 -4.44 1.90
N ARG A 91 25.66 -4.26 1.72
CA ARG A 91 26.20 -3.54 0.56
C ARG A 91 25.80 -4.20 -0.75
N ALA A 92 25.84 -5.53 -0.83
CA ALA A 92 25.40 -6.26 -2.00
C ALA A 92 23.90 -6.06 -2.27
N TYR A 93 23.06 -6.18 -1.23
CA TYR A 93 21.62 -5.95 -1.32
C TYR A 93 21.28 -4.54 -1.82
N TRP A 94 21.82 -3.51 -1.16
CA TRP A 94 21.56 -2.10 -1.50
C TRP A 94 22.21 -1.63 -2.80
N SER A 95 23.19 -2.36 -3.33
CA SER A 95 23.77 -2.05 -4.65
C SER A 95 22.77 -2.26 -5.81
N LYS A 96 21.78 -3.13 -5.59
CA LYS A 96 20.77 -3.59 -6.55
C LYS A 96 19.33 -3.26 -6.10
N THR A 97 19.18 -2.51 -5.02
CA THR A 97 17.87 -2.21 -4.42
C THR A 97 17.77 -0.72 -4.16
N PHE A 98 16.64 -0.15 -4.55
CA PHE A 98 16.23 1.19 -4.17
C PHE A 98 15.05 1.12 -3.22
N ALA A 99 15.04 1.95 -2.19
CA ALA A 99 13.88 2.14 -1.34
C ALA A 99 13.21 3.48 -1.68
N PHE A 100 11.90 3.45 -1.81
CA PHE A 100 11.08 4.60 -2.14
C PHE A 100 9.94 4.74 -1.16
N ARG A 101 9.69 5.98 -0.76
CA ARG A 101 8.53 6.41 0.01
C ARG A 101 7.61 7.18 -0.93
N CYS A 102 6.37 6.74 -1.04
CA CYS A 102 5.37 7.38 -1.89
C CYS A 102 4.10 7.68 -1.12
N ILE A 103 3.58 8.87 -1.31
CA ILE A 103 2.24 9.23 -0.83
C ILE A 103 1.29 8.95 -1.98
N GLN A 104 0.23 8.19 -1.73
CA GLN A 104 -0.78 7.87 -2.71
C GLN A 104 -2.16 7.88 -2.05
N GLU A 105 -3.18 8.27 -2.80
CA GLU A 105 -4.56 8.15 -2.37
C GLU A 105 -5.07 6.72 -2.58
N ILE A 106 -5.65 6.13 -1.54
CA ILE A 106 -6.33 4.85 -1.61
C ILE A 106 -7.76 4.99 -1.09
N ARG A 107 -8.63 4.09 -1.55
CA ARG A 107 -9.98 3.99 -1.05
C ARG A 107 -9.98 3.24 0.28
N THR A 108 -10.52 3.83 1.32
CA THR A 108 -10.63 3.25 2.67
C THR A 108 -12.07 3.20 3.14
N ILE A 109 -12.29 2.66 4.33
CA ILE A 109 -13.62 2.57 4.95
C ILE A 109 -13.67 3.42 6.22
N GLU A 110 -14.68 4.28 6.31
CA GLU A 110 -15.00 5.01 7.52
C GLU A 110 -15.95 4.18 8.40
N ARG A 111 -15.62 4.05 9.68
CA ARG A 111 -16.52 3.45 10.68
C ARG A 111 -17.63 4.45 11.01
N ASP A 112 -18.86 4.13 10.62
CA ASP A 112 -20.06 4.83 11.07
C ASP A 112 -20.86 3.95 12.06
N ASN A 113 -21.57 4.61 12.98
CA ASN A 113 -22.40 3.99 14.00
C ASN A 113 -23.67 3.34 13.43
N ASP A 114 -24.04 3.67 12.19
CA ASP A 114 -25.26 3.23 11.52
C ASP A 114 -25.11 1.92 10.72
N PHE A 115 -23.99 1.20 10.86
CA PHE A 115 -23.67 -0.03 10.10
C PHE A 115 -23.68 0.16 8.57
N LYS A 116 -23.61 1.40 8.08
CA LYS A 116 -23.47 1.72 6.67
C LYS A 116 -21.99 1.78 6.32
N VAL A 117 -21.55 0.97 5.36
CA VAL A 117 -20.19 1.04 4.82
C VAL A 117 -20.06 2.34 4.02
N LYS A 118 -19.26 3.28 4.51
CA LYS A 118 -18.91 4.50 3.79
C LYS A 118 -17.48 4.38 3.31
N TYR A 119 -17.30 4.45 2.00
CA TYR A 119 -15.97 4.51 1.42
C TYR A 119 -15.52 5.96 1.34
N VAL A 120 -14.26 6.20 1.71
CA VAL A 120 -13.63 7.52 1.66
C VAL A 120 -12.21 7.36 1.15
N ASP A 121 -11.75 8.33 0.37
CA ASP A 121 -10.39 8.34 -0.12
C ASP A 121 -9.48 8.99 0.92
N LYS A 122 -8.35 8.34 1.19
CA LYS A 122 -7.35 8.80 2.16
C LYS A 122 -5.95 8.67 1.57
N GLN A 123 -5.09 9.61 1.92
CA GLN A 123 -3.68 9.52 1.60
C GLN A 123 -3.00 8.52 2.53
N VAL A 124 -2.22 7.62 1.93
CA VAL A 124 -1.36 6.67 2.61
C VAL A 124 0.06 6.86 2.16
N GLU A 125 0.98 6.64 3.07
CA GLU A 125 2.39 6.50 2.78
C GLU A 125 2.69 5.02 2.51
N LEU A 126 3.33 4.74 1.37
CA LEU A 126 3.78 3.44 0.93
C LEU A 126 5.31 3.45 0.92
N LEU A 127 5.92 2.53 1.64
CA LEU A 127 7.36 2.27 1.56
C LEU A 127 7.57 0.95 0.83
N TYR A 128 8.26 0.98 -0.31
CA TYR A 128 8.58 -0.23 -1.04
C TYR A 128 10.01 -0.24 -1.55
N ASN A 129 10.52 -1.46 -1.71
CA ASN A 129 11.84 -1.72 -2.28
C ASN A 129 11.69 -2.15 -3.73
N ILE A 130 12.41 -1.48 -4.63
CA ILE A 130 12.58 -1.86 -6.02
C ILE A 130 13.94 -2.53 -6.18
N GLN A 131 13.94 -3.83 -6.38
CA GLN A 131 15.15 -4.61 -6.67
C GLN A 131 15.30 -4.80 -8.19
N PHE A 132 16.53 -4.79 -8.70
CA PHE A 132 16.81 -5.11 -10.09
C PHE A 132 18.00 -6.06 -10.21
N GLU A 133 17.85 -7.11 -11.02
CA GLU A 133 18.90 -8.09 -11.28
C GLU A 133 18.62 -8.85 -12.57
N LYS A 134 19.67 -9.12 -13.38
CA LYS A 134 19.59 -10.05 -14.53
C LYS A 134 18.39 -9.75 -15.44
N LYS A 135 18.18 -8.48 -15.81
CA LYS A 135 17.05 -8.06 -16.67
C LYS A 135 15.67 -8.27 -16.04
N THR A 136 15.58 -8.30 -14.72
CA THR A 136 14.31 -8.31 -13.99
C THR A 136 14.25 -7.13 -13.05
N VAL A 137 13.04 -6.66 -12.80
CA VAL A 137 12.73 -5.69 -11.76
C VAL A 137 11.70 -6.31 -10.84
N SER A 138 11.82 -6.05 -9.54
CA SER A 138 10.92 -6.57 -8.53
C SER A 138 10.50 -5.48 -7.55
N LEU A 139 9.26 -5.54 -7.09
CA LEU A 139 8.71 -4.66 -6.06
C LEU A 139 8.33 -5.48 -4.81
N TYR A 140 8.69 -4.93 -3.66
CA TYR A 140 8.31 -5.42 -2.33
C TYR A 140 7.69 -4.28 -1.55
N LEU A 141 6.39 -4.36 -1.22
CA LEU A 141 5.76 -3.42 -0.31
C LEU A 141 6.22 -3.74 1.12
N ARG A 142 6.99 -2.84 1.72
CA ARG A 142 7.63 -3.05 3.03
C ARG A 142 6.83 -2.46 4.17
N PHE A 143 6.02 -1.45 3.90
CA PHE A 143 5.19 -0.79 4.89
C PHE A 143 4.11 0.07 4.20
N ALA A 144 2.97 0.21 4.87
CA ALA A 144 1.93 1.16 4.50
C ALA A 144 1.27 1.75 5.76
N SER A 145 1.08 3.06 5.79
CA SER A 145 0.41 3.77 6.88
C SER A 145 -0.43 4.93 6.37
N TYR A 146 -1.32 5.45 7.20
CA TYR A 146 -1.98 6.71 6.91
C TYR A 146 -0.97 7.86 6.86
N PHE A 147 -1.11 8.75 5.87
CA PHE A 147 -0.27 9.93 5.74
C PHE A 147 -0.84 11.07 6.59
N ASP A 148 -0.02 11.62 7.49
CA ASP A 148 -0.33 12.83 8.25
C ASP A 148 0.76 13.89 7.98
N PRO A 149 0.44 14.99 7.27
CA PRO A 149 1.42 16.02 6.95
C PRO A 149 1.94 16.79 8.18
N ASN A 150 1.24 16.71 9.31
CA ASN A 150 1.60 17.41 10.56
C ASN A 150 2.35 16.53 11.55
N ARG A 151 2.49 15.23 11.28
CA ARG A 151 3.22 14.29 12.13
C ARG A 151 4.37 13.68 11.34
N GLU A 152 5.57 14.10 11.69
CA GLU A 152 6.79 13.74 10.96
C GLU A 152 7.08 12.22 11.01
N TYR A 153 6.60 11.52 12.05
CA TYR A 153 6.76 10.08 12.23
C TYR A 153 5.62 9.50 13.07
N GLN A 154 4.58 8.96 12.43
CA GLN A 154 3.72 7.98 13.09
C GLN A 154 3.51 6.78 12.19
N GLU A 155 4.00 5.64 12.67
CA GLU A 155 3.72 4.33 12.14
C GLU A 155 2.33 3.90 12.62
N ASP A 156 1.26 4.56 12.16
CA ASP A 156 -0.10 4.02 12.32
C ASP A 156 -0.36 3.11 11.11
N PRO A 157 -0.03 1.80 11.19
CA PRO A 157 -0.21 0.88 10.08
C PRO A 157 -1.70 0.80 9.73
N LEU A 158 -1.96 0.41 8.48
CA LEU A 158 -3.32 0.14 8.04
C LEU A 158 -3.91 -1.00 8.87
N GLU A 159 -4.91 -0.68 9.70
CA GLU A 159 -5.51 -1.64 10.63
C GLU A 159 -6.37 -2.68 9.90
N TYR A 160 -7.08 -2.26 8.85
CA TYR A 160 -8.04 -3.10 8.16
C TYR A 160 -7.44 -3.79 6.94
N LYS A 161 -7.93 -5.01 6.71
CA LYS A 161 -7.60 -5.83 5.54
C LYS A 161 -7.97 -5.13 4.25
N TYR A 162 -9.14 -4.49 4.19
CA TYR A 162 -9.55 -3.74 3.01
C TYR A 162 -8.55 -2.63 2.67
N ASP A 163 -8.16 -1.81 3.66
CA ASP A 163 -7.20 -0.73 3.45
C ASP A 163 -5.83 -1.28 2.99
N SER A 164 -5.39 -2.39 3.59
CA SER A 164 -4.15 -3.09 3.21
C SER A 164 -4.18 -3.60 1.76
N GLU A 165 -5.29 -4.21 1.34
CA GLU A 165 -5.50 -4.67 -0.04
C GLU A 165 -5.49 -3.50 -1.04
N GLN A 166 -6.02 -2.34 -0.64
CA GLN A 166 -6.01 -1.13 -1.48
C GLN A 166 -4.61 -0.51 -1.58
N ALA A 167 -3.82 -0.54 -0.50
CA ALA A 167 -2.40 -0.18 -0.54
C ALA A 167 -1.59 -1.12 -1.45
N ASP A 168 -1.88 -2.41 -1.42
CA ASP A 168 -1.26 -3.39 -2.31
C ASP A 168 -1.63 -3.18 -3.78
N LEU A 169 -2.88 -2.81 -4.06
CA LEU A 169 -3.33 -2.45 -5.40
C LEU A 169 -2.65 -1.18 -5.90
N ALA A 170 -2.53 -0.17 -5.06
CA ALA A 170 -1.85 1.08 -5.37
C ALA A 170 -0.35 0.84 -5.68
N ALA A 171 0.33 0.04 -4.86
CA ALA A 171 1.71 -0.37 -5.10
C ALA A 171 1.89 -1.14 -6.41
N ASP A 172 0.97 -2.03 -6.76
CA ASP A 172 1.00 -2.74 -8.04
C ASP A 172 0.81 -1.81 -9.23
N GLN A 173 -0.18 -0.91 -9.19
CA GLN A 173 -0.40 0.08 -10.24
C GLN A 173 0.84 0.93 -10.47
N HIS A 174 1.49 1.36 -9.40
CA HIS A 174 2.71 2.13 -9.50
C HIS A 174 3.88 1.31 -10.10
N PHE A 175 3.99 0.04 -9.69
CA PHE A 175 4.96 -0.89 -10.29
C PHE A 175 4.72 -1.07 -11.80
N GLN A 176 3.47 -1.21 -12.23
CA GLN A 176 3.13 -1.34 -13.65
C GLN A 176 3.48 -0.08 -14.45
N LYS A 177 3.31 1.13 -13.88
CA LYS A 177 3.77 2.38 -14.51
C LYS A 177 5.29 2.37 -14.72
N LEU A 178 6.05 1.96 -13.69
CA LEU A 178 7.51 1.82 -13.79
C LEU A 178 7.88 0.81 -14.89
N VAL A 179 7.25 -0.37 -14.88
CA VAL A 179 7.54 -1.43 -15.85
C VAL A 179 7.25 -0.98 -17.28
N ALA A 180 6.13 -0.29 -17.51
CA ALA A 180 5.81 0.30 -18.80
C ALA A 180 6.89 1.31 -19.25
N TYR A 181 7.32 2.18 -18.35
CA TYR A 181 8.41 3.13 -18.62
C TYR A 181 9.75 2.44 -18.94
N LEU A 182 10.05 1.31 -18.28
CA LEU A 182 11.28 0.56 -18.53
C LEU A 182 11.26 -0.21 -19.86
N LYS A 183 10.08 -0.67 -20.29
CA LYS A 183 9.88 -1.41 -21.55
C LYS A 183 9.84 -0.50 -22.79
N ASN A 184 9.55 0.79 -22.61
CA ASN A 184 9.67 1.85 -23.63
C ASN A 184 11.12 2.35 -23.76
#